data_AF-A0A818NXM6-F1
#
_entry.id   AF-A0A818NXM6-F1
#
_cell.length_a   1.000
_cell.length_b   1.000
_cell.length_c   1.000
_cell.angle_alpha   90.00
_cell.angle_beta   90.00
_cell.angle_gamma   90.00
#
_symmetry.space_group_name_H-M   'P 1'
#
loop_
_entity.id
_entity.type
_entity.pdbx_description
1 polymer ?
#
loop_
_entity_poly.entity_id
_entity_poly.type
_entity_poly.pdbx_seq_one_letter_code
_entity_poly.pdbx_strand_id
1 'polypeptide(L)'
;MFQPGKQPVGVSTQDRLMSTSFRYEVNKGKPNNSGMRMQQTAQFEEVYFKQQKELEQNKYEQFKAKWAEQSAWANVALQESSINKQRGQELLLLRKAHLTVRRAALATLLQNEQRGYEQEFQSKGMAVYKDMYQIDPQCTPLDLYR
;
A
#
# COMPACT_ATOMS: atom_id res chain seq x y z
N MET A 1 26.39 -30.27 -40.64
CA MET A 1 26.25 -29.30 -39.54
C MET A 1 27.18 -28.14 -39.81
N PHE A 2 26.66 -26.98 -40.20
CA PHE A 2 27.44 -25.75 -40.41
C PHE A 2 27.36 -24.92 -39.12
N GLN A 3 28.51 -24.57 -38.53
CA GLN A 3 28.59 -23.55 -37.49
C GLN A 3 28.84 -22.18 -38.16
N PRO A 4 28.11 -21.11 -37.80
CA PRO A 4 28.34 -19.79 -38.35
C PRO A 4 29.58 -19.15 -37.69
N GLY A 5 30.46 -18.63 -38.53
CA GLY A 5 31.68 -17.94 -38.13
C GLY A 5 31.40 -16.67 -37.34
N LYS A 6 32.12 -16.50 -36.22
CA LYS A 6 32.25 -15.21 -35.54
C LYS A 6 33.05 -14.28 -36.44
N GLN A 7 32.45 -13.19 -36.89
CA GLN A 7 33.19 -12.09 -37.50
C GLN A 7 34.11 -11.46 -36.44
N PRO A 8 35.37 -11.12 -36.76
CA PRO A 8 36.18 -10.31 -35.85
C PRO A 8 35.54 -8.92 -35.76
N VAL A 9 35.27 -8.49 -34.52
CA VAL A 9 34.83 -7.13 -34.20
C VAL A 9 35.85 -6.18 -34.81
N GLY A 10 35.42 -5.38 -35.78
CA GLY A 10 36.27 -4.44 -36.50
C GLY A 10 36.91 -3.47 -35.52
N VAL A 11 38.21 -3.66 -35.26
CA VAL A 11 39.04 -2.61 -34.67
C VAL A 11 39.09 -1.51 -35.71
N SER A 12 38.55 -0.34 -35.39
CA SER A 12 38.53 0.79 -36.31
C SER A 12 39.97 1.08 -36.74
N THR A 13 40.18 1.30 -38.04
CA THR A 13 41.50 1.64 -38.58
C THR A 13 42.07 2.92 -37.95
N GLN A 14 41.21 3.78 -37.39
CA GLN A 14 41.58 4.96 -36.62
C GLN A 14 42.25 4.63 -35.27
N ASP A 15 41.74 3.65 -34.52
CA ASP A 15 42.37 3.23 -33.24
C ASP A 15 43.75 2.61 -33.45
N ARG A 16 43.92 1.89 -34.57
CA ARG A 16 45.20 1.28 -34.94
C ARG A 16 46.24 2.32 -35.34
N LEU A 17 45.83 3.41 -36.01
CA LEU A 17 46.71 4.52 -36.39
C LEU A 17 47.15 5.35 -35.17
N MET A 18 46.24 5.60 -34.22
CA MET A 18 46.51 6.33 -32.97
C MET A 18 47.49 5.59 -32.04
N SER A 19 47.44 4.26 -32.02
CA SER A 19 48.38 3.42 -31.27
C SER A 19 49.82 3.46 -31.83
N THR A 20 49.95 3.59 -33.16
CA THR A 20 51.26 3.54 -33.83
C THR A 20 52.00 4.88 -33.83
N SER A 21 51.30 6.02 -33.83
CA SER A 21 51.91 7.35 -33.74
C SER A 21 52.53 7.60 -32.36
N PHE A 22 51.89 7.11 -31.30
CA PHE A 22 52.37 7.27 -29.92
C PHE A 22 53.70 6.54 -29.67
N ARG A 23 53.89 5.35 -30.27
CA ARG A 23 55.14 4.59 -30.15
C ARG A 23 56.34 5.27 -30.80
N TYR A 24 56.12 6.13 -31.81
CA TYR A 24 57.22 6.78 -32.54
C TYR A 24 57.73 8.06 -31.86
N GLU A 25 56.88 8.80 -31.14
CA GLU A 25 57.30 10.03 -30.44
C GLU A 25 58.09 9.77 -29.16
N VAL A 26 57.84 8.65 -28.47
CA VAL A 26 58.51 8.30 -27.21
C VAL A 26 59.96 7.85 -27.41
N ASN A 27 60.32 7.35 -28.61
CA ASN A 27 61.66 6.84 -28.91
C ASN A 27 62.69 7.92 -29.30
N LYS A 28 62.30 9.21 -29.42
CA LYS A 28 63.22 10.31 -29.77
C LYS A 28 63.61 11.17 -28.57
N GLY A 29 64.11 10.56 -27.49
CA GLY A 29 65.12 11.11 -26.56
C GLY A 29 64.99 12.53 -25.99
N LYS A 30 63.84 13.22 -26.10
CA LYS A 30 63.55 14.52 -25.49
C LYS A 30 62.50 14.31 -24.38
N PRO A 31 62.52 15.09 -23.29
CA PRO A 31 61.57 14.93 -22.19
C PRO A 31 60.13 15.10 -22.73
N ASN A 32 59.41 14.00 -22.79
CA ASN A 32 58.15 13.87 -23.51
C ASN A 32 56.99 14.38 -22.63
N ASN A 33 56.96 15.70 -22.41
CA ASN A 33 55.95 16.37 -21.58
C ASN A 33 54.52 16.20 -22.12
N SER A 34 54.35 15.99 -23.43
CA SER A 34 53.04 15.77 -24.07
C SER A 34 52.43 14.40 -23.74
N GLY A 35 53.23 13.32 -23.79
CA GLY A 35 52.78 11.96 -23.47
C GLY A 35 52.39 11.80 -22.00
N MET A 36 53.17 12.41 -21.10
CA MET A 36 52.85 12.49 -19.66
C MET A 36 51.54 13.25 -19.41
N ARG A 37 51.30 14.35 -20.12
CA ARG A 37 50.05 15.12 -20.02
C ARG A 37 48.85 14.33 -20.53
N MET A 38 48.98 13.62 -21.65
CA MET A 38 47.90 12.78 -22.19
C MET A 38 47.55 11.61 -21.26
N GLN A 39 48.55 11.01 -20.62
CA GLN A 39 48.30 9.95 -19.64
C GLN A 39 47.61 10.50 -18.38
N GLN A 40 47.99 11.69 -17.91
CA GLN A 40 47.33 12.35 -16.78
C GLN A 40 45.88 12.72 -17.13
N THR A 41 45.61 13.29 -18.31
CA THR A 41 44.24 13.61 -18.73
C THR A 41 43.37 12.38 -18.85
N ALA A 42 43.88 11.28 -19.42
CA ALA A 42 43.15 10.02 -19.51
C ALA A 42 42.80 9.46 -18.12
N GLN A 43 43.73 9.55 -17.16
CA GLN A 43 43.46 9.14 -15.77
C GLN A 43 42.38 10.01 -15.10
N PHE A 44 42.42 11.33 -15.31
CA PHE A 44 41.39 12.23 -14.78
C PHE A 44 40.01 11.97 -15.40
N GLU A 45 39.96 11.73 -16.72
CA GLU A 45 38.72 11.36 -17.41
C GLU A 45 38.16 10.04 -16.87
N GLU A 46 38.98 9.01 -16.70
CA GLU A 46 38.54 7.74 -16.11
C GLU A 46 37.99 7.89 -14.69
N VAL A 47 38.65 8.70 -13.85
CA VAL A 47 38.19 8.99 -12.48
C VAL A 47 36.86 9.74 -12.53
N TYR A 48 36.74 10.74 -13.41
CA TYR A 48 35.50 11.50 -13.59
C TYR A 48 34.34 10.61 -14.04
N PHE A 49 34.56 9.74 -15.04
CA PHE A 49 33.54 8.79 -15.51
C PHE A 49 33.11 7.82 -14.39
N LYS A 50 34.05 7.33 -13.58
CA LYS A 50 33.74 6.47 -12.42
C LYS A 50 32.87 7.21 -11.40
N GLN A 51 33.25 8.43 -11.04
CA GLN A 51 32.48 9.26 -10.11
C GLN A 51 31.08 9.57 -10.64
N GLN A 52 30.96 9.90 -11.92
CA GLN A 52 29.66 10.16 -12.53
C GLN A 52 28.76 8.92 -12.50
N LYS A 53 29.31 7.74 -12.81
CA LYS A 53 28.59 6.48 -12.74
C LYS A 53 28.13 6.16 -11.31
N GLU A 54 28.98 6.37 -10.32
CA GLU A 54 28.62 6.19 -8.91
C GLU A 54 27.52 7.15 -8.47
N LEU A 55 27.58 8.42 -8.89
CA LEU A 55 26.53 9.40 -8.60
C LEU A 55 25.19 9.02 -9.24
N GLU A 56 25.20 8.50 -10.47
CA GLU A 56 23.98 8.00 -11.13
C GLU A 56 23.39 6.78 -10.43
N GLN A 57 24.24 5.84 -10.01
CA GLN A 57 23.82 4.68 -9.22
C GLN A 57 23.20 5.12 -7.88
N ASN A 58 23.87 6.02 -7.16
CA ASN A 58 23.36 6.57 -5.89
C ASN A 58 22.02 7.29 -6.07
N LYS A 59 21.85 8.08 -7.15
CA LYS A 59 20.57 8.74 -7.46
C LYS A 59 19.46 7.71 -7.71
N TYR A 60 19.77 6.65 -8.46
CA TYR A 60 18.81 5.59 -8.73
C TYR A 60 18.39 4.84 -7.46
N GLU A 61 19.35 4.51 -6.60
CA GLU A 61 19.07 3.86 -5.31
C GLU A 61 18.24 4.75 -4.39
N GLN A 62 18.55 6.05 -4.32
CA GLN A 62 17.75 7.01 -3.56
C GLN A 62 16.32 7.12 -4.11
N PHE A 63 16.15 7.15 -5.43
CA PHE A 63 14.82 7.15 -6.04
C PHE A 63 14.05 5.87 -5.71
N LYS A 64 14.70 4.71 -5.80
CA LYS A 64 14.12 3.41 -5.46
C LYS A 64 13.70 3.36 -3.99
N ALA A 65 14.53 3.87 -3.08
CA ALA A 65 14.21 3.95 -1.65
C ALA A 65 12.99 4.84 -1.39
N LYS A 66 12.95 6.04 -1.98
CA LYS A 66 11.79 6.95 -1.87
C LYS A 66 10.50 6.31 -2.41
N TRP A 67 10.60 5.64 -3.55
CA TRP A 67 9.46 4.94 -4.13
C TRP A 67 8.96 3.81 -3.22
N ALA A 68 9.88 3.00 -2.68
CA ALA A 68 9.55 1.94 -1.75
C ALA A 68 8.85 2.48 -0.49
N GLU A 69 9.37 3.57 0.08
CA GLU A 69 8.77 4.23 1.24
C GLU A 69 7.34 4.71 0.92
N GLN A 70 7.15 5.44 -0.18
CA GLN A 70 5.82 5.92 -0.58
C GLN A 70 4.83 4.77 -0.80
N SER A 71 5.29 3.66 -1.41
CA SER A 71 4.45 2.48 -1.59
C SER A 71 4.09 1.80 -0.27
N ALA A 72 4.99 1.79 0.71
CA ALA A 72 4.73 1.26 2.03
C ALA A 72 3.69 2.11 2.77
N TRP A 73 3.83 3.44 2.75
CA TRP A 73 2.84 4.35 3.33
C TRP A 73 1.45 4.19 2.68
N ALA A 74 1.38 4.07 1.36
CA ALA A 74 0.12 3.84 0.66
C ALA A 74 -0.54 2.51 1.06
N ASN A 75 0.26 1.44 1.20
CA ASN A 75 -0.24 0.15 1.66
C ASN A 75 -0.78 0.21 3.09
N VAL A 76 -0.06 0.88 4.00
CA VAL A 76 -0.52 1.07 5.39
C VAL A 76 -1.84 1.84 5.42
N ALA A 77 -1.94 2.94 4.67
CA ALA A 77 -3.17 3.73 4.61
C ALA A 77 -4.37 2.94 4.08
N LEU A 78 -4.16 2.06 3.09
CA LEU A 78 -5.20 1.17 2.57
C LEU A 78 -5.64 0.13 3.62
N GLN A 79 -4.69 -0.45 4.34
CA GLN A 79 -4.97 -1.40 5.43
C GLN A 79 -5.77 -0.72 6.54
N GLU A 80 -5.35 0.45 6.99
CA GLU A 80 -6.06 1.24 8.01
C GLU A 80 -7.48 1.61 7.56
N SER A 81 -7.66 2.01 6.30
CA SER A 81 -9.00 2.30 5.76
C SER A 81 -9.91 1.08 5.80
N SER A 82 -9.39 -0.10 5.45
CA SER A 82 -10.15 -1.35 5.48
C SER A 82 -10.55 -1.74 6.91
N ILE A 83 -9.61 -1.65 7.86
CA ILE A 83 -9.85 -1.90 9.29
C ILE A 83 -10.90 -0.93 9.84
N ASN A 84 -10.82 0.36 9.48
CA ASN A 84 -11.78 1.35 9.94
C ASN A 84 -13.19 1.09 9.40
N LYS A 85 -13.32 0.61 8.15
CA LYS A 85 -14.62 0.18 7.60
C LYS A 85 -15.19 -1.02 8.35
N GLN A 86 -14.37 -2.01 8.67
CA GLN A 86 -14.78 -3.17 9.48
C GLN A 86 -15.25 -2.76 10.87
N ARG A 87 -14.45 -1.93 11.57
CA ARG A 87 -14.84 -1.36 12.87
C ARG A 87 -16.16 -0.59 12.81
N GLY A 88 -16.38 0.18 11.75
CA GLY A 88 -17.65 0.87 11.53
C GLY A 88 -18.85 -0.08 11.43
N GLN A 89 -18.69 -1.20 10.72
CA GLN A 89 -19.73 -2.24 10.62
C GLN A 89 -19.97 -2.93 11.96
N GLU A 90 -18.91 -3.25 12.70
CA GLU A 90 -19.01 -3.85 14.04
C GLU A 90 -19.76 -2.93 15.02
N LEU A 91 -19.47 -1.63 15.02
CA LEU A 91 -20.17 -0.66 15.86
C LEU A 91 -21.67 -0.56 15.52
N LEU A 92 -22.03 -0.64 14.23
CA LEU A 92 -23.43 -0.67 13.81
C LEU A 92 -24.14 -1.91 14.31
N LEU A 93 -23.50 -3.08 14.25
CA LEU A 93 -24.04 -4.33 14.78
C LEU A 93 -24.21 -4.28 16.29
N LEU A 94 -23.21 -3.77 17.02
CA LEU A 94 -23.29 -3.58 18.47
C LEU A 94 -24.43 -2.64 18.86
N ARG A 95 -24.62 -1.53 18.12
CA ARG A 95 -25.74 -0.61 18.36
C ARG A 95 -27.09 -1.28 18.13
N LYS A 96 -27.22 -2.08 17.08
CA LYS A 96 -28.45 -2.86 16.81
C LYS A 96 -28.71 -3.86 17.94
N ALA A 97 -27.69 -4.64 18.33
CA ALA A 97 -27.80 -5.60 19.43
C ALA A 97 -28.24 -4.93 20.74
N HIS A 98 -27.62 -3.80 21.09
CA HIS A 98 -27.99 -3.05 22.29
C HIS A 98 -29.44 -2.53 22.26
N LEU A 99 -29.92 -2.05 21.10
CA LEU A 99 -31.33 -1.68 20.94
C LEU A 99 -32.27 -2.88 21.11
N THR A 100 -31.91 -4.06 20.58
CA THR A 100 -32.72 -5.28 20.76
C THR A 100 -32.81 -5.70 22.22
N VAL A 101 -31.70 -5.63 22.97
CA VAL A 101 -31.68 -5.92 24.41
C VAL A 101 -32.58 -4.95 25.17
N ARG A 102 -32.53 -3.66 24.87
CA ARG A 102 -33.41 -2.65 25.50
C ARG A 102 -34.88 -2.90 25.20
N ARG A 103 -35.22 -3.22 23.94
CA ARG A 103 -36.59 -3.54 23.54
C ARG A 103 -37.10 -4.80 24.26
N ALA A 104 -36.28 -5.84 24.36
CA ALA A 104 -36.62 -7.04 25.09
C ALA A 104 -36.85 -6.75 26.59
N ALA A 105 -35.97 -5.99 27.23
CA ALA A 105 -36.14 -5.58 28.62
C ALA A 105 -37.44 -4.78 28.83
N LEU A 106 -37.74 -3.82 27.94
CA LEU A 106 -38.98 -3.04 28.02
C LEU A 106 -40.22 -3.91 27.83
N ALA A 107 -40.19 -4.87 26.90
CA ALA A 107 -41.29 -5.82 26.71
C ALA A 107 -41.54 -6.65 27.98
N THR A 108 -40.48 -7.10 28.66
CA THR A 108 -40.63 -7.85 29.92
C THR A 108 -41.22 -7.00 31.04
N LEU A 109 -40.85 -5.72 31.13
CA LEU A 109 -41.43 -4.80 32.12
C LEU A 109 -42.91 -4.55 31.86
N LEU A 110 -43.28 -4.25 30.60
CA LEU A 110 -44.68 -4.06 30.23
C LEU A 110 -45.52 -5.31 30.48
N GLN A 111 -44.98 -6.49 30.20
CA GLN A 111 -45.67 -7.75 30.47
C GLN A 111 -45.91 -7.97 31.97
N ASN A 112 -44.94 -7.61 32.81
CA ASN A 112 -45.07 -7.70 34.26
C ASN A 112 -46.11 -6.70 34.79
N GLU A 113 -46.12 -5.46 34.29
CA GLU A 113 -47.12 -4.45 34.64
C GLU A 113 -48.53 -4.88 34.21
N GLN A 114 -48.69 -5.35 32.97
CA GLN A 114 -49.95 -5.88 32.47
C GLN A 114 -50.48 -7.00 33.36
N ARG A 115 -49.62 -7.95 33.74
CA ARG A 115 -50.00 -9.02 34.66
C ARG A 115 -50.43 -8.49 36.02
N GLY A 116 -49.73 -7.47 36.57
CA GLY A 116 -50.11 -6.81 37.81
C GLY A 116 -51.50 -6.18 37.73
N TYR A 117 -51.76 -5.41 36.66
CA TYR A 117 -53.07 -4.80 36.44
C TYR A 117 -54.17 -5.86 36.27
N GLU A 118 -53.93 -6.93 35.50
CA GLU A 118 -54.91 -8.01 35.34
C GLU A 118 -55.33 -8.61 36.69
N GLN A 119 -54.38 -8.83 37.60
CA GLN A 119 -54.68 -9.33 38.95
C GLN A 119 -55.51 -8.32 39.76
N GLU A 120 -55.17 -7.03 39.70
CA GLU A 120 -55.94 -5.98 40.37
C GLU A 120 -57.36 -5.86 39.82
N PHE A 121 -57.55 -5.91 38.50
CA PHE A 121 -58.87 -5.87 37.88
C PHE A 121 -59.70 -7.10 38.23
N GLN A 122 -59.09 -8.29 38.20
CA GLN A 122 -59.76 -9.53 38.61
C GLN A 122 -60.23 -9.47 40.06
N SER A 123 -59.42 -8.92 40.97
CA SER A 123 -59.83 -8.74 42.38
C SER A 123 -61.04 -7.83 42.55
N LYS A 124 -61.26 -6.92 41.60
CA LYS A 124 -62.42 -6.01 41.54
C LYS A 124 -63.61 -6.59 40.76
N GLY A 125 -63.51 -7.84 40.28
CA GLY A 125 -64.52 -8.49 39.45
C GLY A 125 -64.61 -7.93 38.01
N MET A 126 -63.57 -7.23 37.56
CA MET A 126 -63.49 -6.66 36.20
C MET A 126 -62.44 -7.42 35.36
N ALA A 127 -62.52 -7.30 34.03
CA ALA A 127 -61.56 -7.90 33.12
C ALA A 127 -60.94 -6.85 32.19
N VAL A 128 -59.65 -7.00 31.90
CA VAL A 128 -58.93 -6.15 30.95
C VAL A 128 -59.27 -6.60 29.52
N TYR A 129 -59.66 -5.65 28.67
CA TYR A 129 -59.91 -5.90 27.25
C TYR A 129 -58.60 -6.24 26.54
N LYS A 130 -58.54 -7.40 25.87
CA LYS A 130 -57.39 -7.82 25.07
C LYS A 130 -57.71 -7.59 23.60
N ASP A 131 -57.01 -6.66 22.95
CA ASP A 131 -57.13 -6.47 21.51
C ASP A 131 -56.75 -7.77 20.79
N MET A 132 -57.61 -8.24 19.86
CA MET A 132 -57.40 -9.46 19.08
C MET A 132 -56.25 -9.34 18.05
N TYR A 133 -55.69 -8.15 17.86
CA TYR A 133 -54.53 -7.93 17.02
C TYR A 133 -53.26 -8.23 17.81
N GLN A 134 -52.94 -9.52 17.94
CA GLN A 134 -51.61 -9.93 18.35
C GLN A 134 -50.62 -9.35 17.34
N ILE A 135 -49.85 -8.35 17.77
CA ILE A 135 -48.68 -7.91 17.02
C ILE A 135 -47.77 -9.14 16.96
N ASP A 136 -47.61 -9.70 15.76
CA ASP A 136 -46.79 -10.87 15.55
C ASP A 136 -45.44 -10.69 16.27
N PRO A 137 -45.00 -11.65 17.11
CA PRO A 137 -43.71 -11.55 17.79
C PRO A 137 -42.52 -11.52 16.82
N GLN A 138 -42.78 -11.75 15.53
CA GLN A 138 -41.82 -11.67 14.42
C GLN A 138 -41.86 -10.33 13.67
N CYS A 139 -42.81 -9.43 13.96
CA CYS A 139 -42.94 -8.16 13.26
C CYS A 139 -41.81 -7.23 13.71
N THR A 140 -40.74 -7.18 12.91
CA THR A 140 -39.66 -6.23 13.14
C THR A 140 -40.18 -4.82 12.82
N PRO A 141 -39.83 -3.78 13.59
CA PRO A 141 -40.29 -2.40 13.32
C PRO A 141 -39.83 -1.81 11.96
N LEU A 142 -39.14 -2.59 11.12
CA LEU A 142 -38.72 -2.21 9.78
C LEU A 142 -39.82 -2.40 8.73
N ASP A 143 -40.83 -3.24 9.00
CA ASP A 143 -41.93 -3.50 8.05
C ASP A 143 -43.06 -2.47 8.14
N LEU A 144 -43.04 -1.60 9.17
CA LEU A 144 -44.03 -0.52 9.36
C LEU A 144 -43.61 0.81 8.69
N TYR A 145 -42.45 0.86 8.04
CA TYR A 145 -41.92 2.07 7.38
C TYR A 145 -41.46 1.79 5.94
N ARG A 146 -42.20 0.97 5.19
CA ARG A 146 -42.09 0.88 3.73
C ARG A 146 -43.24 1.61 3.05
#